data_AF-A0A2W1D5N2-F1
#
_entry.id   AF-A0A2W1D5N2-F1
#
_cell.length_a   1.000
_cell.length_b   1.000
_cell.length_c   1.000
_cell.angle_alpha   90.00
_cell.angle_beta   90.00
_cell.angle_gamma   90.00
#
_symmetry.space_group_name_H-M   'P 1'
#
loop_
_entity.id
_entity.type
_entity.pdbx_description
1 polymer ?
#
loop_
_entity_poly.entity_id
_entity_poly.type
_entity_poly.pdbx_seq_one_letter_code
_entity_poly.pdbx_strand_id
1 'polypeptide(L)'
;MIALELIRGIGLRHSSAISTHRTGKLASICRPLLPNLQPEDETLAALDRLRQRANTLLASEYVEEKRHAVYLSGIQSLEVAVGCMKVSNHLGRIIGWPASLRSPEHCEELMRLFKHGDIMTKLIFMHYGVLLLQTRHRWWGRRTGVSLIQDLAISVRAAGPDWGFGMNWPMKVAKRSIDGVENAFVPRDS
;
A
#
# COMPACT_ATOMS: atom_id res chain seq x y z
N MET A 1 2.72 -6.44 -13.26
CA MET A 1 1.43 -7.17 -13.15
C MET A 1 1.57 -8.53 -12.45
N ILE A 2 2.52 -9.38 -12.85
CA ILE A 2 2.74 -10.74 -12.27
C ILE A 2 3.02 -10.72 -10.75
N ALA A 3 3.77 -9.73 -10.24
CA ALA A 3 4.12 -9.66 -8.82
C ALA A 3 2.92 -9.43 -7.88
N LEU A 4 1.91 -8.66 -8.31
CA LEU A 4 0.71 -8.36 -7.52
C LEU A 4 -0.20 -9.59 -7.38
N GLU A 5 -0.36 -10.35 -8.47
CA GLU A 5 -1.11 -11.61 -8.43
C GLU A 5 -0.38 -12.68 -7.59
N LEU A 6 0.95 -12.71 -7.60
CA LEU A 6 1.76 -13.55 -6.72
C LEU A 6 1.59 -13.18 -5.24
N ILE A 7 1.70 -11.89 -4.91
CA ILE A 7 1.50 -11.36 -3.56
C ILE A 7 0.08 -11.68 -3.07
N ARG A 8 -0.92 -11.50 -3.95
CA ARG A 8 -2.31 -11.83 -3.67
C ARG A 8 -2.54 -13.33 -3.50
N GLY A 9 -1.95 -14.18 -4.33
CA GLY A 9 -2.04 -15.64 -4.20
C GLY A 9 -1.47 -16.15 -2.87
N ILE A 10 -0.38 -15.54 -2.39
CA ILE A 10 0.18 -15.80 -1.06
C ILE A 10 -0.79 -15.33 0.03
N GLY A 11 -1.35 -14.12 -0.10
CA GLY A 11 -2.34 -13.56 0.84
C GLY A 11 -3.64 -14.38 0.93
N LEU A 12 -4.18 -14.83 -0.20
CA LEU A 12 -5.41 -15.62 -0.28
C LEU A 12 -5.23 -17.01 0.36
N ARG A 13 -4.12 -17.72 0.09
CA ARG A 13 -3.81 -18.98 0.77
C ARG A 13 -3.66 -18.81 2.28
N HIS A 14 -3.11 -17.67 2.70
CA HIS A 14 -2.96 -17.32 4.10
C HIS A 14 -4.30 -16.98 4.76
N SER A 15 -5.25 -16.40 4.01
CA SER A 15 -6.62 -16.09 4.46
C SER A 15 -7.51 -17.34 4.54
N SER A 16 -7.43 -18.24 3.55
CA SER A 16 -8.19 -19.49 3.54
C SER A 16 -7.74 -20.50 4.60
N ALA A 17 -6.49 -20.38 5.10
CA ALA A 17 -5.99 -21.18 6.22
C ALA A 17 -6.47 -20.68 7.61
N ILE A 18 -7.13 -19.52 7.68
CA ILE A 18 -7.60 -18.90 8.94
C ILE A 18 -8.77 -19.70 9.56
N SER A 19 -9.55 -20.43 8.76
CA SER A 19 -10.69 -21.19 9.29
C SER A 19 -10.33 -22.56 9.87
N THR A 20 -9.12 -23.10 9.63
CA THR A 20 -8.81 -24.50 9.98
C THR A 20 -7.67 -24.75 10.95
N HIS A 21 -6.75 -23.80 11.25
CA HIS A 21 -5.69 -24.08 12.23
C HIS A 21 -5.31 -22.88 13.11
N ARG A 22 -5.93 -22.83 14.30
CA ARG A 22 -5.63 -21.84 15.36
C ARG A 22 -4.40 -22.21 16.23
N THR A 23 -3.60 -23.21 15.85
CA THR A 23 -2.53 -23.78 16.73
C THR A 23 -1.23 -24.14 15.98
N GLY A 24 -0.80 -23.34 15.00
CA GLY A 24 0.46 -23.55 14.27
C GLY A 24 1.50 -22.44 14.47
N LYS A 25 2.79 -22.72 14.16
CA LYS A 25 3.94 -21.77 14.19
C LYS A 25 3.70 -20.45 13.40
N LEU A 26 2.66 -20.39 12.58
CA LEU A 26 2.22 -19.21 11.82
C LEU A 26 1.22 -18.32 12.60
N ALA A 27 0.77 -18.71 13.79
CA ALA A 27 -0.15 -17.91 14.63
C ALA A 27 0.44 -16.55 15.04
N SER A 28 1.77 -16.43 15.07
CA SER A 28 2.47 -15.14 15.26
C SER A 28 2.17 -14.13 14.15
N ILE A 29 1.67 -14.61 12.99
CA ILE A 29 1.26 -13.78 11.85
C ILE A 29 -0.15 -13.17 12.05
N CYS A 30 -0.92 -13.71 12.99
CA CYS A 30 -2.30 -13.28 13.22
C CYS A 30 -2.47 -12.71 14.63
N ARG A 31 -1.56 -11.80 15.05
CA ARG A 31 -1.80 -11.05 16.30
C ARG A 31 -3.01 -10.10 16.15
N PRO A 32 -3.84 -9.94 17.20
CA PRO A 32 -4.92 -8.95 17.22
C PRO A 32 -4.37 -7.53 17.01
N LEU A 33 -5.22 -6.62 16.51
CA LEU A 33 -4.88 -5.20 16.46
C LEU A 33 -4.65 -4.66 17.87
N LEU A 34 -3.59 -3.88 18.05
CA LEU A 34 -3.58 -2.87 19.11
C LEU A 34 -4.32 -1.65 18.55
N PRO A 35 -5.43 -1.22 19.16
CA PRO A 35 -6.08 0.03 18.77
C PRO A 35 -5.13 1.21 19.05
N ASN A 36 -5.20 2.25 18.20
CA ASN A 36 -4.53 3.56 18.35
C ASN A 36 -3.03 3.67 17.99
N LEU A 37 -2.58 3.04 16.89
CA LEU A 37 -1.25 3.31 16.35
C LEU A 37 -1.35 4.19 15.10
N GLN A 38 -0.87 5.44 15.21
CA GLN A 38 -0.92 6.44 14.14
C GLN A 38 0.32 6.36 13.24
N PRO A 39 0.21 6.56 11.92
CA PRO A 39 1.36 6.74 11.01
C PRO A 39 2.30 7.88 11.42
N GLU A 40 3.44 8.01 10.74
CA GLU A 40 4.23 9.26 10.81
C GLU A 40 3.47 10.41 10.16
N ASP A 41 3.66 11.63 10.64
CA ASP A 41 2.90 12.82 10.22
C ASP A 41 2.93 13.05 8.70
N GLU A 42 4.09 12.85 8.04
CA GLU A 42 4.19 12.97 6.57
C GLU A 42 3.33 11.90 5.85
N THR A 43 3.27 10.67 6.38
CA THR A 43 2.48 9.59 5.79
C THR A 43 0.99 9.79 6.03
N LEU A 44 0.61 10.24 7.23
CA LEU A 44 -0.77 10.54 7.58
C LEU A 44 -1.32 11.66 6.68
N ALA A 45 -0.57 12.76 6.55
CA ALA A 45 -0.92 13.87 5.67
C ALA A 45 -1.02 13.46 4.19
N ALA A 46 -0.28 12.43 3.77
CA ALA A 46 -0.37 11.92 2.39
C ALA A 46 -1.60 11.03 2.18
N LEU A 47 -1.97 10.21 3.17
CA LEU A 47 -3.20 9.41 3.16
C LEU A 47 -4.45 10.30 3.25
N ASP A 48 -4.41 11.38 4.02
CA ASP A 48 -5.49 12.38 4.05
C ASP A 48 -5.69 13.06 2.70
N ARG A 49 -4.61 13.35 1.98
CA ARG A 49 -4.71 13.90 0.62
C ARG A 49 -5.34 12.92 -0.36
N LEU A 50 -5.06 11.62 -0.26
CA LEU A 50 -5.79 10.60 -1.03
C LEU A 50 -7.27 10.59 -0.66
N ARG A 51 -7.59 10.65 0.64
CA ARG A 51 -8.97 10.64 1.12
C ARG A 51 -9.75 11.86 0.60
N GLN A 52 -9.15 13.04 0.65
CA GLN A 52 -9.70 14.26 0.08
C GLN A 52 -9.94 14.10 -1.43
N ARG A 53 -8.99 13.56 -2.18
CA ARG A 53 -9.16 13.31 -3.61
C ARG A 53 -10.33 12.35 -3.89
N ALA A 54 -10.45 11.25 -3.14
CA ALA A 54 -11.58 10.34 -3.27
C ALA A 54 -12.92 11.06 -3.04
N ASN A 55 -12.99 11.88 -2.00
CA ASN A 55 -14.19 12.67 -1.67
C ASN A 55 -14.52 13.69 -2.77
N THR A 56 -13.52 14.37 -3.34
CA THR A 56 -13.74 15.30 -4.46
C THR A 56 -14.31 14.56 -5.67
N LEU A 57 -13.81 13.36 -6.01
CA LEU A 57 -14.32 12.59 -7.14
C LEU A 57 -15.79 12.23 -6.95
N LEU A 58 -16.19 11.83 -5.74
CA LEU A 58 -17.59 11.57 -5.42
C LEU A 58 -18.44 12.84 -5.52
N ALA A 59 -17.99 13.95 -4.93
CA ALA A 59 -18.70 15.23 -4.96
C ALA A 59 -18.88 15.80 -6.37
N SER A 60 -17.96 15.47 -7.29
CA SER A 60 -18.04 15.82 -8.71
C SER A 60 -18.83 14.81 -9.57
N GLU A 61 -19.46 13.80 -8.95
CA GLU A 61 -20.19 12.71 -9.62
C GLU A 61 -19.34 11.89 -10.61
N TYR A 62 -18.02 11.99 -10.53
CA TYR A 62 -17.09 11.25 -11.39
C TYR A 62 -17.02 9.76 -11.01
N VAL A 63 -17.40 9.42 -9.78
CA VAL A 63 -17.48 8.03 -9.28
C VAL A 63 -18.76 7.82 -8.49
N GLU A 64 -19.29 6.59 -8.54
CA GLU A 64 -20.39 6.14 -7.71
C GLU A 64 -19.98 5.87 -6.26
N GLU A 65 -20.96 5.89 -5.34
CA GLU A 65 -20.76 5.66 -3.91
C GLU A 65 -20.07 4.31 -3.62
N LYS A 66 -20.42 3.25 -4.36
CA LYS A 66 -19.82 1.93 -4.19
C LYS A 66 -18.31 1.96 -4.45
N ARG A 67 -17.89 2.62 -5.53
CA ARG A 67 -16.48 2.76 -5.91
C ARG A 67 -15.71 3.65 -4.92
N HIS A 68 -16.35 4.72 -4.46
CA HIS A 68 -15.81 5.58 -3.40
C HIS A 68 -15.59 4.83 -2.08
N ALA A 69 -16.54 4.00 -1.66
CA ALA A 69 -16.42 3.18 -0.45
C ALA A 69 -15.23 2.20 -0.52
N VAL A 70 -14.95 1.63 -1.69
CA VAL A 70 -13.78 0.78 -1.93
C VAL A 70 -12.49 1.57 -1.77
N TYR A 71 -12.42 2.80 -2.29
CA TYR A 71 -11.26 3.68 -2.10
C TYR A 71 -11.01 3.99 -0.63
N LEU A 72 -12.05 4.41 0.10
CA LEU A 72 -11.92 4.71 1.52
C LEU A 72 -11.50 3.47 2.32
N SER A 73 -12.04 2.31 1.98
CA SER A 73 -11.66 1.05 2.62
C SER A 73 -10.18 0.71 2.41
N GLY A 74 -9.66 0.90 1.19
CA GLY A 74 -8.25 0.73 0.89
C GLY A 74 -7.35 1.72 1.65
N ILE A 75 -7.70 3.01 1.62
CA ILE A 75 -6.93 4.08 2.30
C ILE A 75 -6.91 3.85 3.82
N GLN A 76 -8.05 3.53 4.43
CA GLN A 76 -8.14 3.23 5.85
C GLN A 76 -7.33 1.98 6.22
N SER A 77 -7.38 0.94 5.39
CA SER A 77 -6.58 -0.26 5.60
C SER A 77 -5.08 0.02 5.54
N LEU A 78 -4.62 0.89 4.63
CA LEU A 78 -3.23 1.34 4.57
C LEU A 78 -2.82 2.11 5.82
N GLU A 79 -3.66 3.02 6.30
CA GLU A 79 -3.41 3.80 7.52
C GLU A 79 -3.17 2.87 8.73
N VAL A 80 -4.05 1.89 8.90
CA VAL A 80 -3.92 0.86 9.93
C VAL A 80 -2.64 0.04 9.74
N ALA A 81 -2.35 -0.41 8.51
CA ALA A 81 -1.19 -1.23 8.22
C ALA A 81 0.12 -0.48 8.51
N VAL A 82 0.22 0.79 8.12
CA VAL A 82 1.37 1.66 8.41
C VAL A 82 1.50 1.90 9.91
N GLY A 83 0.41 2.24 10.60
CA GLY A 83 0.43 2.47 12.05
C GLY A 83 0.94 1.26 12.83
N CYS A 84 0.52 0.05 12.44
CA CYS A 84 0.94 -1.19 13.07
C CYS A 84 2.44 -1.50 12.92
N MET A 85 3.11 -0.95 11.91
CA MET A 85 4.54 -1.15 11.70
C MET A 85 5.41 -0.52 12.79
N LYS A 86 4.90 0.48 13.52
CA LYS A 86 5.62 1.09 14.65
C LYS A 86 5.79 0.12 15.83
N VAL A 87 4.91 -0.87 15.97
CA VAL A 87 4.87 -1.75 17.16
C VAL A 87 5.24 -3.20 16.83
N SER A 88 5.02 -3.64 15.59
CA SER A 88 5.41 -4.97 15.17
C SER A 88 5.93 -4.94 13.74
N ASN A 89 7.13 -5.49 13.51
CA ASN A 89 7.71 -5.71 12.19
C ASN A 89 7.03 -6.87 11.46
N HIS A 90 5.69 -6.80 11.39
CA HIS A 90 4.90 -7.94 11.00
C HIS A 90 4.69 -8.01 9.48
N LEU A 91 5.60 -8.72 8.82
CA LEU A 91 5.65 -8.87 7.36
C LEU A 91 4.35 -9.38 6.74
N GLY A 92 3.61 -10.25 7.44
CA GLY A 92 2.37 -10.82 6.91
C GLY A 92 1.29 -9.76 6.66
N ARG A 93 1.25 -8.69 7.46
CA ARG A 93 0.32 -7.57 7.24
C ARG A 93 0.70 -6.72 6.03
N ILE A 94 1.99 -6.62 5.73
CA ILE A 94 2.48 -5.90 4.56
C ILE A 94 2.20 -6.70 3.29
N ILE A 95 2.61 -7.97 3.27
CA ILE A 95 2.45 -8.81 2.07
C ILE A 95 0.96 -9.10 1.83
N GLY A 96 0.20 -9.34 2.89
CA GLY A 96 -1.22 -9.65 2.81
C GLY A 96 -2.15 -8.45 2.62
N TRP A 97 -1.64 -7.21 2.61
CA TRP A 97 -2.48 -6.01 2.58
C TRP A 97 -3.57 -6.02 1.48
N PRO A 98 -3.27 -6.39 0.21
CA PRO A 98 -4.29 -6.42 -0.85
C PRO A 98 -5.46 -7.38 -0.57
N ALA A 99 -5.28 -8.32 0.36
CA ALA A 99 -6.30 -9.29 0.79
C ALA A 99 -6.86 -8.99 2.18
N SER A 100 -6.45 -7.89 2.83
CA SER A 100 -6.79 -7.59 4.23
C SER A 100 -7.76 -6.41 4.38
N LEU A 101 -8.54 -6.06 3.34
CA LEU A 101 -9.60 -5.08 3.50
C LEU A 101 -10.74 -5.66 4.35
N ARG A 102 -11.53 -4.78 4.94
CA ARG A 102 -12.60 -5.12 5.89
C ARG A 102 -13.67 -6.04 5.27
N SER A 103 -13.94 -5.89 3.98
CA SER A 103 -14.90 -6.70 3.24
C SER A 103 -14.18 -7.45 2.11
N PRO A 104 -14.40 -8.77 1.94
CA PRO A 104 -13.89 -9.52 0.79
C PRO A 104 -14.31 -8.90 -0.56
N GLU A 105 -15.52 -8.36 -0.64
CA GLU A 105 -16.01 -7.69 -1.85
C GLU A 105 -15.19 -6.44 -2.18
N HIS A 106 -14.76 -5.69 -1.16
CA HIS A 106 -13.89 -4.53 -1.37
C HIS A 106 -12.49 -4.95 -1.82
N CYS A 107 -11.96 -6.09 -1.35
CA CYS A 107 -10.70 -6.64 -1.87
C CYS A 107 -10.81 -6.95 -3.35
N GLU A 108 -11.85 -7.71 -3.74
CA GLU A 108 -12.08 -8.10 -5.12
C GLU A 108 -12.25 -6.88 -6.03
N GLU A 109 -13.07 -5.92 -5.60
CA GLU A 109 -13.37 -4.72 -6.36
C GLU A 109 -12.16 -3.79 -6.48
N LEU A 110 -11.37 -3.61 -5.42
CA LEU A 110 -10.14 -2.84 -5.46
C LEU A 110 -9.16 -3.44 -6.49
N MET A 111 -9.00 -4.77 -6.49
CA MET A 111 -8.15 -5.46 -7.45
C MET A 111 -8.72 -5.37 -8.87
N ARG A 112 -10.04 -5.48 -9.03
CA ARG A 112 -10.71 -5.33 -10.33
C ARG A 112 -10.46 -3.94 -10.90
N LEU A 113 -10.71 -2.88 -10.14
CA LEU A 113 -10.48 -1.50 -10.54
C LEU A 113 -9.02 -1.26 -10.93
N PHE A 114 -8.08 -1.76 -10.12
CA PHE A 114 -6.66 -1.68 -10.41
C PHE A 114 -6.31 -2.35 -11.75
N LYS A 115 -6.82 -3.56 -12.01
CA LYS A 115 -6.61 -4.28 -13.28
C LYS A 115 -7.19 -3.54 -14.48
N HIS A 116 -8.32 -2.85 -14.31
CA HIS A 116 -8.94 -2.02 -15.35
C HIS A 116 -8.30 -0.65 -15.50
N GLY A 117 -7.19 -0.40 -14.81
CA GLY A 117 -6.38 0.79 -15.01
C GLY A 117 -6.87 2.01 -14.26
N ASP A 118 -7.80 1.86 -13.31
CA ASP A 118 -8.32 2.98 -12.51
C ASP A 118 -7.19 3.76 -11.82
N ILE A 119 -7.19 5.08 -12.00
CA ILE A 119 -6.08 5.93 -11.57
C ILE A 119 -6.06 6.09 -10.05
N MET A 120 -7.23 6.15 -9.41
CA MET A 120 -7.31 6.28 -7.96
C MET A 120 -6.80 5.03 -7.25
N THR A 121 -7.17 3.83 -7.72
CA THR A 121 -6.58 2.58 -7.20
C THR A 121 -5.08 2.51 -7.47
N LYS A 122 -4.58 2.91 -8.65
CA LYS A 122 -3.13 2.99 -8.88
C LYS A 122 -2.43 3.89 -7.86
N LEU A 123 -3.01 5.05 -7.54
CA LEU A 123 -2.49 5.92 -6.47
C LEU A 123 -2.48 5.21 -5.12
N ILE A 124 -3.57 4.54 -4.73
CA ILE A 124 -3.61 3.72 -3.49
C ILE A 124 -2.49 2.67 -3.49
N PHE A 125 -2.25 1.99 -4.62
CA PHE A 125 -1.17 1.01 -4.75
C PHE A 125 0.25 1.63 -4.75
N MET A 126 0.41 2.90 -5.14
CA MET A 126 1.67 3.61 -4.91
C MET A 126 1.94 3.83 -3.42
N HIS A 127 0.91 4.14 -2.63
CA HIS A 127 1.03 4.21 -1.17
C HIS A 127 1.26 2.84 -0.53
N TYR A 128 0.71 1.77 -1.11
CA TYR A 128 1.11 0.41 -0.75
C TYR A 128 2.61 0.14 -1.04
N GLY A 129 3.14 0.68 -2.14
CA GLY A 129 4.58 0.67 -2.42
C GLY A 129 5.39 1.30 -1.29
N VAL A 130 4.92 2.40 -0.70
CA VAL A 130 5.55 3.02 0.48
C VAL A 130 5.51 2.08 1.69
N LEU A 131 4.41 1.37 1.92
CA LEU A 131 4.33 0.35 2.98
C LEU A 131 5.37 -0.76 2.75
N LEU A 132 5.57 -1.21 1.50
CA LEU A 132 6.61 -2.21 1.18
C LEU A 132 8.02 -1.70 1.49
N LEU A 133 8.29 -0.41 1.30
CA LEU A 133 9.58 0.20 1.67
C LEU A 133 9.85 0.17 3.18
N GLN A 134 8.84 0.02 4.04
CA GLN A 134 9.06 -0.22 5.47
C GLN A 134 9.75 -1.57 5.75
N THR A 135 9.68 -2.50 4.78
CA THR A 135 10.43 -3.76 4.81
C THR A 135 11.78 -3.69 4.09
N ARG A 136 12.33 -2.48 3.87
CA ARG A 136 13.60 -2.28 3.13
C ARG A 136 14.80 -3.06 3.63
N HIS A 137 14.80 -3.48 4.89
CA HIS A 137 15.82 -4.35 5.47
C HIS A 137 15.80 -5.78 4.88
N ARG A 138 14.76 -6.13 4.12
CA ARG A 138 14.65 -7.39 3.38
C ARG A 138 15.16 -7.19 1.96
N TRP A 139 15.84 -8.22 1.43
CA TRP A 139 16.47 -8.20 0.11
C TRP A 139 15.54 -7.79 -1.04
N TRP A 140 14.24 -8.07 -0.92
CA TRP A 140 13.23 -7.71 -1.93
C TRP A 140 12.44 -6.44 -1.60
N GLY A 141 12.25 -6.08 -0.32
CA GLY A 141 11.30 -5.05 0.11
C GLY A 141 11.52 -3.69 -0.54
N ARG A 142 12.78 -3.25 -0.56
CA ARG A 142 13.20 -2.00 -1.22
C ARG A 142 12.93 -2.03 -2.72
N ARG A 143 13.45 -3.06 -3.42
CA ARG A 143 13.33 -3.18 -4.88
C ARG A 143 11.87 -3.25 -5.32
N THR A 144 11.06 -4.06 -4.64
CA THR A 144 9.63 -4.22 -4.95
C THR A 144 8.86 -2.93 -4.69
N GLY A 145 9.09 -2.25 -3.57
CA GLY A 145 8.42 -0.99 -3.26
C GLY A 145 8.75 0.12 -4.27
N VAL A 146 10.04 0.30 -4.59
CA VAL A 146 10.49 1.30 -5.58
C VAL A 146 9.92 0.99 -6.97
N SER A 147 10.04 -0.26 -7.44
CA SER A 147 9.54 -0.66 -8.76
C SER A 147 8.03 -0.40 -8.87
N LEU A 148 7.26 -0.81 -7.87
CA LEU A 148 5.81 -0.61 -7.87
C LEU A 148 5.44 0.87 -7.97
N ILE A 149 6.12 1.75 -7.21
CA ILE A 149 5.88 3.19 -7.25
C ILE A 149 6.23 3.75 -8.63
N GLN A 150 7.39 3.41 -9.18
CA GLN A 150 7.86 3.93 -10.46
C GLN A 150 6.99 3.47 -11.64
N ASP A 151 6.62 2.19 -11.67
CA ASP A 151 5.78 1.61 -12.72
C ASP A 151 4.40 2.26 -12.74
N LEU A 152 3.79 2.47 -11.56
CA LEU A 152 2.48 3.10 -11.45
C LEU A 152 2.52 4.60 -11.74
N ALA A 153 3.62 5.28 -11.40
CA ALA A 153 3.80 6.70 -11.72
C ALA A 153 3.72 6.98 -13.22
N ILE A 154 4.14 6.06 -14.08
CA ILE A 154 3.99 6.19 -15.54
C ILE A 154 2.51 6.30 -15.92
N SER A 155 1.69 5.38 -15.41
CA SER A 155 0.24 5.39 -15.66
C SER A 155 -0.45 6.62 -15.10
N VAL A 156 -0.07 7.05 -13.89
CA VAL A 156 -0.69 8.21 -13.23
C VAL A 156 -0.34 9.50 -13.98
N ARG A 157 0.91 9.67 -14.43
CA ARG A 157 1.30 10.82 -15.26
C ARG A 157 0.55 10.87 -16.58
N ALA A 158 0.37 9.71 -17.22
CA ALA A 158 -0.36 9.62 -18.49
C ALA A 158 -1.85 9.99 -18.35
N ALA A 159 -2.43 9.87 -17.15
CA ALA A 159 -3.82 10.25 -16.90
C ALA A 159 -4.05 11.77 -16.76
N GLY A 160 -2.99 12.57 -16.71
CA GLY A 160 -3.05 14.03 -16.70
C GLY A 160 -2.54 14.67 -15.41
N PRO A 161 -2.28 16.00 -15.45
CA PRO A 161 -1.64 16.75 -14.36
C PRO A 161 -2.44 16.74 -13.06
N ASP A 162 -3.76 16.63 -13.14
CA ASP A 162 -4.67 16.62 -11.98
C ASP A 162 -4.40 15.46 -11.00
N TRP A 163 -3.77 14.38 -11.49
CA TRP A 163 -3.41 13.21 -10.69
C TRP A 163 -1.99 13.30 -10.12
N GLY A 164 -1.18 14.26 -10.59
CA GLY A 164 0.22 14.43 -10.21
C GLY A 164 0.41 14.71 -8.72
N PHE A 165 -0.54 15.35 -8.06
CA PHE A 165 -0.43 15.64 -6.62
C PHE A 165 -0.40 14.38 -5.76
N GLY A 166 -1.18 13.35 -6.13
CA GLY A 166 -1.25 12.09 -5.39
C GLY A 166 0.02 11.25 -5.47
N MET A 167 0.85 11.43 -6.50
CA MET A 167 2.10 10.68 -6.66
C MET A 167 3.31 11.34 -5.98
N ASN A 168 3.23 12.61 -5.58
CA ASN A 168 4.36 13.36 -5.03
C ASN A 168 4.99 12.69 -3.80
N TRP A 169 4.16 12.27 -2.85
CA TRP A 169 4.64 11.64 -1.62
C TRP A 169 5.30 10.26 -1.90
N PRO A 170 4.63 9.28 -2.54
CA PRO A 170 5.26 8.01 -2.87
C PRO A 170 6.57 8.16 -3.65
N MET A 171 6.62 9.07 -4.62
CA MET A 171 7.84 9.35 -5.40
C MET A 171 8.97 9.93 -4.54
N LYS A 172 8.66 10.87 -3.63
CA LYS A 172 9.63 11.43 -2.68
C LYS A 172 10.23 10.33 -1.79
N VAL A 173 9.42 9.42 -1.28
CA VAL A 173 9.89 8.30 -0.44
C VAL A 173 10.71 7.31 -1.24
N ALA A 174 10.28 6.95 -2.46
CA ALA A 174 11.05 6.08 -3.34
C ALA A 174 12.42 6.67 -3.65
N LYS A 175 12.50 7.97 -3.98
CA LYS A 175 13.76 8.68 -4.22
C LYS A 175 14.68 8.65 -3.00
N ARG A 176 14.20 9.03 -1.82
CA ARG A 176 14.96 8.93 -0.55
C ARG A 176 15.51 7.52 -0.31
N SER A 177 14.74 6.49 -0.68
CA SER A 177 15.17 5.09 -0.57
C SER A 177 16.28 4.75 -1.57
N ILE A 178 16.30 5.36 -2.76
CA ILE A 178 17.35 5.21 -3.76
C ILE A 178 18.63 5.90 -3.28
N ASP A 179 18.54 7.19 -2.98
CA ASP A 179 19.68 8.06 -2.61
C ASP A 179 20.37 7.60 -1.30
N GLY A 180 19.60 7.02 -0.36
CA GLY A 180 20.15 6.45 0.87
C GLY A 180 21.12 5.28 0.65
N VAL A 181 21.19 4.72 -0.56
CA VAL A 181 22.17 3.69 -0.92
C VAL A 181 23.40 4.26 -1.60
N GLU A 182 23.25 5.25 -2.48
CA GLU A 182 24.40 5.94 -3.07
C GLU A 182 25.30 6.51 -1.96
N ASN A 183 24.71 7.09 -0.92
CA ASN A 183 25.44 7.61 0.25
C ASN A 183 26.00 6.53 1.19
N ALA A 184 25.55 5.27 1.10
CA ALA A 184 26.09 4.16 1.90
C ALA A 184 27.29 3.48 1.22
N PHE A 185 27.45 3.68 -0.09
CA PHE A 185 28.54 3.11 -0.89
C PHE A 185 29.67 4.09 -1.20
N VAL A 186 29.60 5.34 -0.72
CA VAL A 186 30.77 6.25 -0.71
C VAL A 186 31.73 5.75 0.38
N PRO A 187 32.94 5.26 0.03
CA PRO A 187 33.96 4.98 1.03
C PRO A 187 34.24 6.29 1.77
N ARG A 188 34.15 6.26 3.09
CA ARG A 188 34.72 7.34 3.89
C ARG A 188 36.23 7.16 3.81
N ASP A 189 36.85 7.84 2.86
CA ASP A 189 38.31 7.99 2.86
C ASP A 189 38.69 8.62 4.21
N SER A 190 39.46 7.88 4.98
CA SER A 190 40.11 8.29 6.23
C SER A 190 41.58 7.91 6.14
#